data_AF-A0A372QA38-F1
#
_entry.id   AF-A0A372QA38-F1
#
_cell.length_a   1.000
_cell.length_b   1.000
_cell.length_c   1.000
_cell.angle_alpha   90.00
_cell.angle_beta   90.00
_cell.angle_gamma   90.00
#
_symmetry.space_group_name_H-M   'P 1'
#
loop_
_entity.id
_entity.type
_entity.pdbx_description
1 polymer ?
#
loop_
_entity_poly.entity_id
_entity_poly.type
_entity_poly.pdbx_seq_one_letter_code
_entity_poly.pdbx_strand_id
1 'polypeptide(L)'
;MPLFDDTSKNIILNFKIQHGYDSNDYVGISRLIPPFTPKQIRHFWTNILDPRLNHSCLDKEEEDYTVTWIENRVLNGPINWGELINDIQQRFGKLRPKNKIKNFWYSRLRRHQNDQYSYYHS
;
A
#
# COMPACT_ATOMS: atom_id res chain seq x y z
N MET A 1 8.44 -4.37 13.90
CA MET A 1 7.01 -4.01 14.06
C MET A 1 6.46 -4.85 15.20
N PRO A 2 5.66 -4.32 16.12
CA PRO A 2 4.92 -5.18 17.04
C PRO A 2 4.02 -6.10 16.21
N LEU A 3 4.16 -7.40 16.45
CA LEU A 3 3.39 -8.41 15.74
C LEU A 3 1.95 -8.31 16.26
N PHE A 4 1.00 -7.99 15.38
CA PHE A 4 -0.41 -8.13 15.72
C PHE A 4 -0.66 -9.62 15.99
N ASP A 5 -1.09 -9.97 17.20
CA ASP A 5 -1.50 -11.32 17.54
C ASP A 5 -2.87 -11.64 16.94
N ASP A 6 -3.29 -12.89 17.05
CA ASP A 6 -4.55 -13.34 16.43
C ASP A 6 -5.78 -12.68 17.06
N THR A 7 -5.72 -12.37 18.37
CA THR A 7 -6.75 -11.60 19.06
C THR A 7 -6.93 -10.22 18.45
N SER A 8 -5.83 -9.47 18.29
CA SER A 8 -5.87 -8.13 17.71
C SER A 8 -6.30 -8.15 16.25
N LYS A 9 -5.87 -9.15 15.46
CA LYS A 9 -6.32 -9.35 14.09
C LYS A 9 -7.84 -9.53 14.02
N ASN A 10 -8.39 -10.40 14.88
CA ASN A 10 -9.83 -10.67 14.92
C ASN A 10 -10.63 -9.44 15.31
N ILE A 11 -10.15 -8.63 16.26
CA ILE A 11 -10.80 -7.36 16.63
C ILE A 11 -10.85 -6.40 15.43
N ILE A 12 -9.73 -6.22 14.73
CA ILE A 12 -9.67 -5.33 13.56
C ILE A 12 -10.60 -5.85 12.45
N LEU A 13 -10.58 -7.16 12.18
CA LEU A 13 -11.39 -7.77 11.13
C LEU A 13 -12.89 -7.65 11.43
N ASN A 14 -13.31 -7.98 12.66
CA ASN A 14 -14.71 -7.88 13.07
C ASN A 14 -15.22 -6.44 12.99
N PHE A 15 -14.42 -5.47 13.45
CA PHE A 15 -14.76 -4.05 13.32
C PHE A 15 -14.97 -3.67 11.85
N LYS A 16 -14.08 -4.10 10.96
CA LYS A 16 -14.17 -3.82 9.52
C LYS A 16 -15.35 -4.51 8.85
N ILE A 17 -15.72 -5.72 9.27
CA ILE A 17 -16.92 -6.41 8.79
C ILE A 17 -18.18 -5.65 9.22
N GLN A 18 -18.25 -5.19 10.47
CA GLN A 18 -19.41 -4.49 11.03
C GLN A 18 -19.59 -3.07 10.48
N HIS A 19 -18.50 -2.33 10.30
CA HIS A 19 -18.52 -0.91 9.91
C HIS A 19 -18.20 -0.68 8.42
N GLY A 20 -17.94 -1.75 7.67
CA GLY A 20 -17.51 -1.70 6.27
C GLY A 20 -15.99 -1.65 6.11
N TYR A 21 -15.48 -2.36 5.11
CA TYR A 21 -14.05 -2.51 4.88
C TYR A 21 -13.32 -1.20 4.58
N ASP A 22 -14.05 -0.22 4.03
CA ASP A 22 -13.52 1.11 3.67
C ASP A 22 -13.63 2.13 4.81
N SER A 23 -14.13 1.72 5.99
CA SER A 23 -14.18 2.58 7.18
C SER A 23 -12.79 3.08 7.56
N ASN A 24 -12.65 4.39 7.74
CA ASN A 24 -11.38 5.01 8.14
C ASN A 24 -11.26 5.20 9.67
N ASP A 25 -12.14 4.57 10.46
CA ASP A 25 -12.17 4.73 11.92
C ASP A 25 -11.11 3.88 12.64
N TYR A 26 -9.83 4.16 12.34
CA TYR A 26 -8.70 3.55 13.02
C TYR A 26 -8.53 4.05 14.45
N VAL A 27 -9.15 5.19 14.80
CA VAL A 27 -9.15 5.73 16.17
C VAL A 27 -10.04 4.87 17.06
N GLY A 28 -11.24 4.51 16.60
CA GLY A 28 -12.12 3.57 17.26
C GLY A 28 -11.44 2.22 17.50
N ILE A 29 -10.81 1.64 16.46
CA ILE A 29 -10.08 0.37 16.58
C ILE A 29 -8.92 0.47 17.59
N SER A 30 -8.16 1.56 17.58
CA SER A 30 -7.05 1.78 18.52
C SER A 30 -7.51 1.80 19.99
N ARG A 31 -8.74 2.27 20.26
CA ARG A 31 -9.31 2.21 21.61
C ARG A 31 -9.65 0.77 22.05
N LEU A 32 -9.95 -0.12 21.11
CA LEU A 32 -10.23 -1.54 21.37
C LEU A 32 -8.96 -2.37 21.56
N ILE A 33 -7.85 -1.94 20.94
CA ILE A 33 -6.52 -2.56 21.07
C ILE A 33 -5.46 -1.50 21.43
N PRO A 34 -5.47 -0.97 22.67
CA PRO A 34 -4.66 0.17 23.11
C PRO A 34 -3.15 0.08 22.83
N PRO A 35 -2.50 -1.11 22.81
CA PRO A 35 -1.09 -1.21 22.46
C PRO A 35 -0.76 -0.71 21.04
N PHE A 36 -1.76 -0.62 20.15
CA PHE A 36 -1.57 -0.24 18.75
C PHE A 36 -2.17 1.12 18.44
N THR A 37 -1.35 1.99 17.86
CA THR A 37 -1.76 3.30 17.38
C THR A 37 -2.63 3.19 16.12
N PRO A 38 -3.49 4.19 15.82
CA PRO A 38 -4.28 4.22 14.58
C PRO A 38 -3.42 4.09 13.33
N LYS A 39 -2.19 4.65 13.35
CA LYS A 39 -1.23 4.56 12.24
C LYS A 39 -0.73 3.14 12.02
N GLN A 40 -0.42 2.40 13.09
CA GLN A 40 -0.01 1.00 12.99
C GLN A 40 -1.14 0.14 12.45
N ILE A 41 -2.37 0.35 12.93
CA ILE A 41 -3.56 -0.40 12.50
C ILE A 41 -3.84 -0.12 11.02
N ARG A 42 -3.84 1.16 10.60
CA ARG A 42 -4.00 1.54 9.19
C ARG A 42 -2.93 0.88 8.32
N HIS A 43 -1.68 0.90 8.77
CA HIS A 43 -0.58 0.27 8.04
C HIS A 43 -0.80 -1.24 7.91
N PHE A 44 -1.19 -1.91 8.99
CA PHE A 44 -1.43 -3.35 8.99
C PHE A 44 -2.62 -3.73 8.11
N TRP A 45 -3.74 -3.01 8.20
CA TRP A 45 -4.92 -3.21 7.36
C TRP A 45 -4.58 -3.09 5.87
N THR A 46 -3.97 -1.97 5.47
CA THR A 46 -3.71 -1.64 4.05
C THR A 46 -2.59 -2.44 3.39
N ASN A 47 -1.88 -3.28 4.15
CA ASN A 47 -0.75 -4.05 3.64
C ASN A 47 -0.82 -5.56 3.89
N ILE A 48 -1.59 -6.00 4.89
CA ILE A 48 -1.54 -7.39 5.37
C ILE A 48 -2.94 -7.93 5.65
N LEU A 49 -3.75 -7.24 6.47
CA LEU A 49 -4.94 -7.87 7.04
C LEU A 49 -6.20 -7.78 6.16
N ASP A 50 -6.34 -6.76 5.31
CA ASP A 50 -7.56 -6.62 4.49
C ASP A 50 -7.69 -7.83 3.53
N PRO A 51 -8.74 -8.66 3.69
CA PRO A 51 -8.86 -9.92 2.93
C PRO A 51 -9.04 -9.70 1.43
N ARG A 52 -9.36 -8.46 1.00
CA ARG A 52 -9.49 -8.09 -0.41
C ARG A 52 -8.13 -7.87 -1.08
N LEU A 53 -7.03 -7.85 -0.31
CA LEU A 53 -5.70 -7.60 -0.83
C LEU A 53 -5.22 -8.72 -1.75
N ASN A 54 -4.74 -8.33 -2.93
CA ASN A 54 -4.08 -9.22 -3.86
C ASN A 54 -2.55 -9.18 -3.68
N HIS A 55 -2.02 -10.19 -3.00
CA HIS A 55 -0.60 -10.33 -2.67
C HIS A 55 0.28 -10.92 -3.79
N SER A 56 -0.31 -11.29 -4.93
CA SER A 56 0.45 -11.80 -6.08
C SER A 56 1.50 -10.78 -6.57
N CYS A 57 2.37 -11.21 -7.48
CA CYS A 57 3.26 -10.29 -8.16
C CYS A 57 2.47 -9.23 -8.94
N LEU A 58 3.05 -8.04 -9.10
CA LEU A 58 2.54 -7.08 -10.07
C LEU A 58 2.78 -7.67 -11.45
N ASP A 59 1.77 -7.62 -12.30
CA ASP A 59 1.94 -7.96 -13.70
C ASP A 59 2.53 -6.76 -14.47
N LYS A 60 3.00 -7.02 -15.69
CA LYS A 60 3.66 -6.01 -16.50
C LYS A 60 2.74 -4.80 -16.79
N GLU A 61 1.44 -5.04 -16.97
CA GLU A 61 0.48 -3.97 -17.25
C GLU A 61 0.30 -3.05 -16.04
N GLU A 62 0.22 -3.61 -14.83
CA GLU A 62 0.19 -2.85 -13.59
C GLU A 62 1.48 -2.08 -13.34
N GLU A 63 2.63 -2.68 -13.65
CA GLU A 63 3.94 -2.04 -13.54
C GLU A 63 4.05 -0.84 -14.49
N ASP A 64 3.74 -1.03 -15.77
CA ASP A 64 3.78 0.01 -16.80
C ASP A 64 2.80 1.14 -16.46
N TYR A 65 1.58 0.80 -16.04
CA TYR A 65 0.59 1.78 -15.60
C TYR A 65 1.07 2.60 -14.40
N THR A 66 1.66 1.94 -13.39
CA THR A 66 2.20 2.61 -12.19
C THR A 66 3.25 3.64 -12.57
N VAL A 67 4.15 3.30 -13.49
CA VAL A 67 5.20 4.20 -13.97
C VAL A 67 4.59 5.41 -14.66
N THR A 68 3.73 5.20 -15.65
CA THR A 68 3.07 6.28 -16.39
C THR A 68 2.25 7.18 -15.47
N TRP A 69 1.51 6.61 -14.52
CA TRP A 69 0.71 7.38 -13.56
C TRP A 69 1.58 8.31 -12.71
N ILE A 70 2.70 7.80 -12.18
CA ILE A 70 3.61 8.58 -11.33
C ILE A 70 4.32 9.66 -12.15
N GLU A 71 4.85 9.33 -13.33
CA GLU A 71 5.55 10.29 -14.19
C GLU A 71 4.65 11.46 -14.62
N ASN A 72 3.38 11.17 -14.94
CA ASN A 72 2.39 12.22 -15.25
C ASN A 72 2.02 13.08 -14.03
N ARG A 73 2.13 12.55 -12.81
CA ARG A 73 1.78 13.23 -11.55
C ARG A 73 2.92 14.04 -10.94
N VAL A 74 4.17 13.64 -11.15
CA VAL A 74 5.35 14.33 -10.60
C VAL A 74 5.44 15.79 -11.07
N LEU A 75 4.84 16.12 -12.22
CA LEU A 75 4.70 17.50 -12.69
C LEU A 75 3.77 18.36 -11.83
N ASN A 76 2.89 17.75 -11.03
CA ASN A 76 1.75 18.40 -10.36
C ASN A 76 1.75 18.24 -8.82
N GLY A 77 2.75 17.59 -8.21
CA GLY A 77 2.88 17.50 -6.76
C GLY A 77 3.32 16.13 -6.21
N PRO A 78 3.20 15.91 -4.88
CA PRO A 78 3.63 14.68 -4.24
C PRO A 78 2.76 13.47 -4.62
N ILE A 79 3.36 12.28 -4.65
CA ILE A 79 2.67 11.03 -4.98
C ILE A 79 1.62 10.70 -3.92
N ASN A 80 0.34 10.76 -4.29
CA ASN A 80 -0.74 10.22 -3.48
C ASN A 80 -0.89 8.71 -3.73
N TRP A 81 -0.23 7.92 -2.90
CA TRP A 81 -0.29 6.45 -2.97
C TRP A 81 -1.69 5.88 -2.82
N GLY A 82 -2.60 6.55 -2.10
CA GLY A 82 -3.97 6.07 -1.93
C GLY A 82 -4.76 6.16 -3.23
N GLU A 83 -4.62 7.29 -3.92
CA GLU A 83 -5.23 7.53 -5.23
C GLU A 83 -4.71 6.56 -6.29
N LEU A 84 -3.39 6.37 -6.38
CA LEU A 84 -2.80 5.40 -7.30
C LEU A 84 -3.32 3.96 -7.06
N ILE A 85 -3.46 3.52 -5.80
CA ILE A 85 -3.98 2.18 -5.50
C ILE A 85 -5.45 2.05 -5.91
N ASN A 86 -6.25 3.10 -5.68
CA ASN A 86 -7.64 3.12 -6.10
C ASN A 86 -7.75 3.04 -7.63
N ASP A 87 -6.91 3.79 -8.36
CA ASP A 87 -6.90 3.77 -9.82
C ASP A 87 -6.47 2.39 -10.38
N ILE A 88 -5.45 1.77 -9.77
CA ILE A 88 -5.04 0.39 -10.09
C ILE A 88 -6.21 -0.58 -9.83
N GLN A 89 -6.89 -0.46 -8.70
CA GLN A 89 -8.02 -1.32 -8.37
C GLN A 89 -9.18 -1.14 -9.38
N GLN A 90 -9.50 0.09 -9.75
CA GLN A 90 -10.55 0.38 -10.73
C GLN A 90 -10.21 -0.17 -12.12
N ARG A 91 -8.94 -0.09 -12.52
CA ARG A 91 -8.49 -0.52 -13.85
C ARG A 91 -8.29 -2.03 -13.98
N PHE A 92 -7.73 -2.67 -12.96
CA PHE A 92 -7.30 -4.07 -13.02
C PHE A 92 -8.12 -5.01 -12.13
N GLY A 93 -9.05 -4.49 -11.33
CA GLY A 93 -9.86 -5.27 -10.39
C GLY A 93 -9.07 -5.84 -9.20
N LYS A 94 -7.82 -5.40 -8.99
CA LYS A 94 -6.92 -5.93 -7.96
C LYS A 94 -6.60 -4.86 -6.93
N LEU A 95 -7.00 -5.06 -5.68
CA LEU A 95 -6.58 -4.19 -4.58
C LEU A 95 -5.16 -4.56 -4.13
N ARG A 96 -4.17 -3.76 -4.53
CA ARG A 96 -2.76 -4.03 -4.22
C ARG A 96 -2.37 -3.51 -2.83
N PRO A 97 -1.57 -4.26 -2.05
CA PRO A 97 -0.96 -3.75 -0.82
C PRO A 97 -0.16 -2.47 -1.10
N LYS A 98 -0.34 -1.45 -0.27
CA LYS A 98 0.35 -0.16 -0.47
C LYS A 98 1.86 -0.30 -0.56
N ASN A 99 2.45 -1.14 0.29
CA ASN A 99 3.89 -1.40 0.31
C ASN A 99 4.36 -2.11 -0.97
N LYS A 100 3.51 -2.91 -1.64
CA LYS A 100 3.87 -3.58 -2.90
C LYS A 100 4.18 -2.54 -3.98
N ILE A 101 3.27 -1.59 -4.17
CA ILE A 101 3.41 -0.50 -5.16
C ILE A 101 4.58 0.42 -4.79
N LYS A 102 4.73 0.79 -3.52
CA LYS A 102 5.86 1.59 -3.05
C LYS A 102 7.20 0.88 -3.30
N ASN A 103 7.29 -0.41 -2.95
CA ASN A 103 8.52 -1.19 -3.12
C ASN A 103 8.89 -1.35 -4.59
N PHE A 104 7.92 -1.53 -5.47
CA PHE A 104 8.14 -1.53 -6.92
C PHE A 104 8.76 -0.21 -7.38
N TRP A 105 8.12 0.92 -7.08
CA TRP A 105 8.58 2.24 -7.49
C TRP A 105 9.98 2.58 -6.98
N TYR A 106 10.22 2.41 -5.67
CA TYR A 106 11.55 2.72 -5.10
C TYR A 106 12.63 1.75 -5.58
N SER A 107 12.30 0.49 -5.87
CA SER A 107 13.25 -0.43 -6.49
C SER A 107 13.60 -0.03 -7.92
N ARG A 108 12.63 0.47 -8.69
CA ARG A 108 12.86 1.03 -10.02
C ARG A 108 13.77 2.26 -9.96
N LEU A 109 13.48 3.22 -9.07
CA LEU A 109 14.30 4.42 -8.88
C LEU A 109 15.76 4.09 -8.55
N ARG A 110 15.99 3.16 -7.62
CA ARG A 110 17.36 2.75 -7.25
C ARG A 110 18.13 2.12 -8.41
N ARG A 111 17.46 1.32 -9.26
CA ARG A 111 18.08 0.74 -10.47
C ARG A 111 18.52 1.86 -11.42
N HIS A 112 17.65 2.81 -11.72
CA HIS A 112 18.02 3.94 -12.59
C HIS A 112 19.18 4.78 -12.04
N GLN A 113 19.24 5.00 -10.73
CA GLN A 113 20.37 5.72 -10.12
C GLN A 113 21.69 4.95 -10.26
N ASN A 114 21.66 3.63 -10.04
CA ASN A 114 22.84 2.79 -10.20
C ASN A 114 23.29 2.70 -11.67
N ASP A 115 22.36 2.57 -12.61
CA ASP A 115 22.65 2.50 -14.05
C ASP A 115 23.32 3.80 -14.54
N GLN A 116 22.85 4.96 -14.07
CA GLN A 116 23.50 6.24 -14.37
C GLN A 116 24.91 6.31 -13.76
N TYR A 117 25.09 5.91 -12.49
CA TYR A 117 26.41 5.92 -11.86
C TYR A 117 27.41 5.02 -12.59
N SER A 118 27.00 3.81 -13.02
CA SER A 118 27.83 2.89 -13.78
C SER A 118 28.21 3.42 -15.17
N TYR A 119 27.30 4.12 -15.86
CA TYR A 119 27.59 4.74 -17.16
C TYR A 119 28.65 5.84 -17.09
N TYR A 120 28.68 6.62 -16.01
CA TYR A 120 29.66 7.71 -15.84
C TYR A 120 31.05 7.24 -15.36
N HIS A 121 31.20 5.99 -14.93
CA HIS A 121 32.45 5.45 -14.36
C HIS A 121 32.97 4.19 -15.09
N SER A 122 32.44 3.89 -16.28
CA SER A 122 32.94 2.85 -17.20
C SER A 122 33.66 3.48 -18.38
#